data_AF-A0A1L8TPF5-F1
#
_entry.id   AF-A0A1L8TPF5-F1
#
_cell.length_a   1.000
_cell.length_b   1.000
_cell.length_c   1.000
_cell.angle_alpha   90.00
_cell.angle_beta   90.00
_cell.angle_gamma   90.00
#
_symmetry.space_group_name_H-M   'P 1'
#
loop_
_entity.id
_entity.type
_entity.pdbx_description
1 polymer ?
#
loop_
_entity_poly.entity_id
_entity_poly.type
_entity_poly.pdbx_seq_one_letter_code
_entity_poly.pdbx_strand_id
1 'polypeptide(L)' 'MKGEIELVQNKLIAHVLLFTEKGYLVIKRTEIKGGEENVYPGYWDIPGGTVEDGEMPQSAAIREVFEEIGQ' A
#
# COMPACT_ATOMS: atom_id res chain seq x y z
N MET A 1 -26.36 0.36 -29.92
CA MET A 1 -26.03 0.26 -28.49
C MET A 1 -24.57 0.65 -28.34
N LYS A 2 -24.27 1.82 -27.76
CA LYS A 2 -22.89 2.21 -27.41
C LYS A 2 -22.52 1.38 -26.18
N GLY A 3 -21.54 0.49 -26.30
CA GLY A 3 -20.95 -0.17 -25.14
C GLY A 3 -20.28 0.90 -24.27
N GLU A 4 -20.61 0.92 -22.99
CA GLU A 4 -19.85 1.68 -22.01
C GLU A 4 -18.44 1.13 -21.96
N ILE A 5 -17.45 1.98 -22.22
CA ILE A 5 -16.05 1.64 -22.02
C ILE A 5 -15.81 1.82 -20.53
N GLU A 6 -15.62 0.72 -19.81
CA GLU A 6 -15.22 0.75 -18.42
C GLU A 6 -13.79 1.32 -18.36
N LEU A 7 -13.67 2.55 -17.84
CA LEU A 7 -12.37 3.19 -17.65
C LEU A 7 -11.67 2.49 -16.50
N VAL A 8 -10.69 1.65 -16.81
CA VAL A 8 -9.79 1.09 -15.80
C VAL A 8 -8.89 2.22 -15.32
N GLN A 9 -9.18 2.73 -14.12
CA GLN A 9 -8.33 3.72 -13.47
C GLN A 9 -7.11 3.01 -12.88
N ASN A 10 -5.95 3.25 -13.47
CA ASN A 10 -4.69 2.84 -12.87
C ASN A 10 -4.47 3.65 -11.58
N LYS A 11 -4.24 2.95 -10.46
CA LYS A 11 -3.80 3.57 -9.22
C LYS A 11 -2.29 3.46 -9.09
N LEU A 12 -1.67 4.53 -8.60
CA LEU A 12 -0.26 4.51 -8.22
C LEU A 12 -0.13 3.89 -6.82
N ILE A 13 0.93 3.11 -6.64
CA ILE A 13 1.28 2.48 -5.37
C ILE A 13 2.73 2.86 -5.06
N ALA A 14 3.01 3.22 -3.82
CA ALA A 14 4.35 3.55 -3.35
C ALA A 14 4.70 2.71 -2.12
N HIS A 15 5.90 2.13 -2.14
CA HIS A 15 6.44 1.31 -1.05
C HIS A 15 7.82 1.81 -0.63
N VAL A 16 8.19 1.50 0.62
CA VAL A 16 9.51 1.80 1.16
C VAL A 16 10.22 0.51 1.57
N LEU A 17 11.37 0.26 0.96
CA LEU A 17 12.32 -0.73 1.46
C LEU A 17 13.34 -0.03 2.37
N LEU A 18 13.12 -0.11 3.68
CA LEU A 18 14.04 0.45 4.68
C LEU A 18 14.96 -0.65 5.21
N PHE A 19 16.26 -0.38 5.19
CA PHE A 19 17.28 -1.29 5.72
C PHE A 19 18.17 -0.57 6.74
N THR A 20 18.58 -1.31 7.76
CA THR A 20 19.51 -0.89 8.81
C THR A 20 20.54 -2.00 9.02
N GLU A 21 21.52 -1.76 9.88
CA GLU A 21 22.44 -2.83 10.32
C GLU A 21 21.71 -4.02 10.99
N LYS A 22 20.48 -3.81 11.49
CA LYS A 22 19.65 -4.86 12.11
C LYS A 22 18.84 -5.67 11.09
N GLY A 23 18.84 -5.29 9.81
CA GLY A 23 18.07 -5.92 8.75
C GLY A 23 17.06 -4.98 8.10
N TYR A 24 16.03 -5.57 7.50
CA TYR A 24 14.99 -4.87 6.74
C TYR A 24 13.74 -4.66 7.58
N LEU A 25 13.08 -3.52 7.37
CA LEU A 25 11.72 -3.32 7.84
C LEU A 25 10.77 -4.06 6.89
N VAL A 26 9.98 -4.96 7.47
CA VAL A 26 8.90 -5.68 6.80
C VAL A 26 7.66 -5.65 7.69
N ILE A 27 6.48 -5.74 7.07
CA ILE A 27 5.20 -5.84 7.77
C ILE A 27 4.55 -7.19 7.48
N LYS A 28 3.68 -7.63 8.38
CA LYS A 28 2.78 -8.76 8.11
C LYS A 28 1.42 -8.20 7.75
N ARG A 29 0.90 -8.55 6.58
CA ARG A 29 -0.38 -8.05 6.08
C ARG A 29 -1.51 -8.48 7.02
N THR A 30 -2.35 -7.53 7.43
CA THR A 30 -3.52 -7.78 8.28
C THR A 30 -4.60 -8.56 7.52
N GLU A 31 -5.52 -9.20 8.24
CA GLU A 31 -6.66 -9.90 7.65
C GLU A 31 -7.63 -8.93 6.93
N ILE A 32 -7.79 -7.72 7.49
CA ILE A 32 -8.72 -6.70 7.00
C ILE A 32 -7.94 -5.39 6.74
N LYS A 33 -8.12 -4.79 5.57
CA LYS A 33 -7.61 -3.44 5.23
C LYS A 33 -8.77 -2.61 4.66
N GLY A 34 -8.98 -1.41 5.20
CA GLY A 34 -10.06 -0.52 4.75
C GLY A 34 -11.48 -1.06 4.95
N GLY A 35 -11.69 -2.03 5.85
CA GLY A 35 -13.00 -2.66 6.08
C GLY A 35 -13.30 -3.84 5.16
N GLU A 36 -12.40 -4.21 4.27
CA GLU A 36 -12.52 -5.35 3.35
C GLU A 36 -11.44 -6.41 3.62
N GLU A 37 -11.64 -7.63 3.13
CA GLU A 37 -10.64 -8.68 3.17
C GLU A 37 -9.37 -8.22 2.45
N ASN A 38 -8.23 -8.33 3.14
CA ASN A 38 -6.97 -7.92 2.57
C ASN A 38 -6.51 -8.93 1.52
N VAL A 39 -5.87 -8.46 0.47
CA VAL A 39 -5.21 -9.33 -0.50
C VAL A 39 -4.02 -10.01 0.18
N TYR A 40 -3.92 -11.34 0.09
CA TYR A 40 -2.86 -12.15 0.71
C TYR A 40 -2.66 -11.87 2.21
N PRO A 41 -3.69 -12.08 3.05
CA PRO A 41 -3.58 -11.80 4.47
C PRO A 41 -2.55 -12.73 5.13
N GLY A 42 -1.83 -12.22 6.11
CA GLY A 42 -0.81 -12.97 6.86
C GLY A 42 0.53 -13.17 6.15
N TYR A 43 0.68 -12.74 4.90
CA TYR A 43 1.96 -12.75 4.19
C TYR A 43 2.87 -11.59 4.63
N TRP A 44 4.18 -11.77 4.49
CA TRP A 44 5.16 -10.71 4.68
C TRP A 44 5.20 -9.79 3.46
N ASP A 45 5.36 -8.50 3.70
CA ASP A 45 5.44 -7.48 2.66
C ASP A 45 6.38 -6.33 3.08
N ILE A 46 6.71 -5.47 2.12
CA ILE A 46 7.30 -4.17 2.39
C ILE A 46 6.18 -3.17 2.71
N PRO A 47 6.38 -2.23 3.64
CA PRO A 47 5.35 -1.25 3.99
C PRO A 47 5.08 -0.29 2.83
N GLY A 48 3.81 0.06 2.64
CA GLY A 48 3.37 0.94 1.57
C GLY A 48 1.92 0.75 1.17
N GLY A 49 1.48 1.56 0.21
CA GLY A 49 0.10 1.57 -0.20
C GLY A 49 -0.22 2.53 -1.32
N THR A 50 -1.49 2.88 -1.41
CA THR A 50 -2.03 3.64 -2.53
C THR A 50 -1.60 5.10 -2.41
N VAL A 51 -1.19 5.68 -3.54
CA VAL A 51 -0.99 7.14 -3.65
C VAL A 51 -2.35 7.77 -3.88
N GLU A 52 -2.75 8.69 -3.01
CA GLU A 52 -4.04 9.39 -3.12
C GLU A 52 -4.01 10.41 -4.27
N ASP A 53 -5.19 10.81 -4.75
CA ASP A 53 -5.30 11.76 -5.85
C ASP A 53 -4.66 13.12 -5.48
N GLY A 54 -3.65 13.52 -6.26
CA GLY A 54 -2.86 14.74 -6.01
C GLY A 54 -1.75 14.58 -4.97
N GLU A 55 -1.57 13.38 -4.38
CA GLU A 55 -0.49 13.09 -3.46
C GLU A 55 0.82 12.78 -4.21
N MET A 56 1.95 13.29 -3.71
CA MET A 56 3.25 12.90 -4.22
C MET A 56 3.56 11.47 -3.78
N PRO A 57 4.07 10.58 -4.67
CA PRO A 57 4.37 9.19 -4.29
C PRO A 57 5.29 9.06 -3.07
N GLN A 58 6.24 9.97 -2.88
CA GLN A 58 7.10 10.01 -1.70
C GLN A 58 6.31 10.30 -0.41
N SER A 59 5.34 11.22 -0.46
CA SER A 59 4.48 11.54 0.67
C SER A 59 3.59 10.37 1.05
N ALA A 60 2.99 9.72 0.05
CA ALA A 60 2.19 8.50 0.22
C ALA A 60 2.99 7.38 0.89
N ALA A 61 4.22 7.14 0.39
CA ALA A 61 5.11 6.13 0.93
C ALA A 61 5.42 6.37 2.42
N ILE A 62 5.70 7.62 2.80
CA ILE A 62 5.95 7.98 4.21
C ILE A 62 4.70 7.77 5.06
N ARG A 63 3.54 8.25 4.60
CA ARG A 63 2.25 8.13 5.30
C ARG A 63 1.90 6.67 5.57
N GLU A 64 1.86 5.84 4.54
CA GLU A 64 1.50 4.41 4.65
C GLU A 64 2.45 3.65 5.58
N VAL A 65 3.75 3.92 5.50
CA VAL A 65 4.75 3.32 6.40
C VAL A 65 4.45 3.64 7.88
N PHE A 66 4.09 4.88 8.19
CA PHE A 66 3.70 5.25 9.57
C PHE A 66 2.36 4.62 9.99
N GLU A 67 1.40 4.54 9.08
CA GLU A 67 0.10 3.91 9.32
C GLU A 67 0.22 2.41 9.59
N GLU A 68 1.15 1.70 8.93
CA GLU A 68 1.28 0.24 9.00
C GLU A 68 2.21 -0.27 10.11
N ILE A 69 3.26 0.47 10.48
CA ILE A 69 4.16 0.05 11.57
C ILE A 69 3.52 0.24 12.96
N GLY A 70 2.53 1.11 13.06
CA GLY A 70 1.82 1.40 14.31
C GLY A 70 0.65 0.45 14.64
N GLN A 71 0.45 -0.60 13.83
CA GLN A 71 -0.71 -1.53 13.94
C GLN A 71 -0.46 -2.73 14.84
#